data_AF-A0A943YQL8-F1
#
_entry.id   AF-A0A943YQL8-F1
#
_cell.length_a   1.000
_cell.length_b   1.000
_cell.length_c   1.000
_cell.angle_alpha   90.00
_cell.angle_beta   90.00
_cell.angle_gamma   90.00
#
_symmetry.space_group_name_H-M   'P 1'
#
loop_
_entity.id
_entity.type
_entity.pdbx_description
1 polymer ?
#
loop_
_entity_poly.entity_id
_entity_poly.type
_entity_poly.pdbx_seq_one_letter_code
_entity_poly.pdbx_strand_id
1 'polypeptide(L)'
;MNKEIIEQAKNLIAAHSCCQEAKDAANAWLCAVGTADEKEKAKALVAELEEDIMPIDGLIGFAASDMGAKVFGEEKAKEVLAHAEAIKAAGAKYCDCPACAACEAILKHKEELIG
;
A
#
# COMPACT_ATOMS: atom_id res chain seq x y z
N MET A 1 -21.18 0.07 0.15
CA MET A 1 -19.77 -0.31 0.28
C MET A 1 -19.42 -1.43 -0.68
N ASN A 2 -18.49 -1.21 -1.60
CA ASN A 2 -17.98 -2.26 -2.46
C ASN A 2 -17.27 -3.34 -1.62
N LYS A 3 -17.73 -4.60 -1.72
CA LYS A 3 -17.16 -5.76 -1.00
C LYS A 3 -15.67 -5.91 -1.26
N GLU A 4 -15.23 -5.51 -2.45
CA GLU A 4 -13.84 -5.49 -2.87
C GLU A 4 -12.97 -4.61 -1.97
N ILE A 5 -13.41 -3.38 -1.64
CA ILE A 5 -12.61 -2.46 -0.82
C ILE A 5 -12.45 -3.00 0.60
N ILE A 6 -13.51 -3.61 1.16
CA ILE A 6 -13.45 -4.29 2.47
C ILE A 6 -12.43 -5.43 2.45
N GLU A 7 -12.41 -6.22 1.39
CA GLU A 7 -11.45 -7.32 1.22
C GLU A 7 -10.02 -6.78 1.12
N GLN A 8 -9.79 -5.72 0.35
CA GLN A 8 -8.46 -5.12 0.23
C GLN A 8 -7.99 -4.48 1.54
N ALA A 9 -8.87 -3.84 2.32
CA ALA A 9 -8.50 -3.35 3.66
C ALA A 9 -8.08 -4.51 4.58
N LYS A 10 -8.74 -5.67 4.51
CA LYS A 10 -8.32 -6.86 5.25
C LYS A 10 -6.99 -7.42 4.75
N ASN A 11 -6.76 -7.43 3.44
CA ASN A 11 -5.49 -7.85 2.85
C ASN A 11 -4.35 -6.94 3.29
N LEU A 12 -4.59 -5.62 3.33
CA LEU A 12 -3.64 -4.63 3.84
C LEU A 12 -3.29 -4.90 5.31
N ILE A 13 -4.30 -5.17 6.15
CA ILE A 13 -4.11 -5.52 7.56
C ILE A 13 -3.26 -6.79 7.72
N ALA A 14 -3.53 -7.81 6.90
CA ALA A 14 -2.84 -9.08 6.92
C ALA A 14 -1.42 -9.02 6.30
N ALA A 15 -1.11 -7.99 5.50
CA ALA A 15 0.17 -7.87 4.83
C ALA A 15 1.30 -7.71 5.85
N HIS A 16 2.26 -8.64 5.81
CA HIS A 16 3.47 -8.60 6.63
C HIS A 16 4.35 -7.37 6.39
N SER A 17 4.18 -6.71 5.25
CA SER A 17 4.99 -5.61 4.75
C SER A 17 4.30 -4.26 4.97
N CYS A 18 3.08 -4.26 5.51
CA CYS A 18 2.36 -3.04 5.86
C CYS A 18 2.83 -2.53 7.23
N CYS A 19 3.07 -1.23 7.33
CA CYS A 19 3.33 -0.51 8.58
C CYS A 19 2.13 -0.66 9.53
N GLN A 20 2.31 -0.34 10.81
CA GLN A 20 1.22 -0.49 11.78
C GLN A 20 0.17 0.60 11.61
N GLU A 21 0.58 1.80 11.22
CA GLU A 21 -0.24 2.99 11.04
C GLU A 21 -1.32 2.77 9.96
N ALA A 22 -0.95 2.31 8.76
CA ALA A 22 -1.92 1.94 7.73
C ALA A 22 -2.84 0.77 8.14
N LYS A 23 -2.36 -0.18 8.95
CA LYS A 23 -3.22 -1.25 9.50
C LYS A 23 -4.26 -0.69 10.46
N ASP A 24 -3.86 0.25 11.31
CA ASP A 24 -4.73 0.89 12.29
C ASP A 24 -5.77 1.77 11.59
N ALA A 25 -5.36 2.52 10.56
CA ALA A 25 -6.27 3.29 9.72
C ALA A 25 -7.30 2.39 9.01
N ALA A 26 -6.86 1.26 8.45
CA ALA A 26 -7.74 0.29 7.81
C ALA A 26 -8.72 -0.35 8.79
N ASN A 27 -8.26 -0.73 9.98
CA ASN A 27 -9.11 -1.27 11.04
C ASN A 27 -10.14 -0.22 11.54
N ALA A 28 -9.71 1.03 11.73
CA ALA A 28 -10.59 2.12 12.15
C ALA A 28 -11.71 2.35 11.14
N TRP A 29 -11.38 2.35 9.84
CA TRP A 29 -12.39 2.44 8.79
C TRP A 29 -13.30 1.22 8.77
N LEU A 30 -12.77 -0.01 8.84
CA LEU A 30 -13.56 -1.24 8.89
C LEU A 30 -14.57 -1.27 10.06
N CYS A 31 -14.18 -0.74 11.23
CA CYS A 31 -15.07 -0.60 12.39
C CYS A 31 -16.14 0.49 12.20
N ALA A 32 -15.88 1.51 11.38
CA ALA A 32 -16.79 2.61 11.10
C ALA A 32 -17.76 2.32 9.94
N VAL A 33 -17.57 1.21 9.20
CA VAL A 33 -18.47 0.80 8.13
C VAL A 33 -19.90 0.67 8.63
N GLY A 34 -20.83 1.38 7.99
CA GLY A 34 -22.25 1.44 8.32
C GLY A 34 -22.59 2.42 9.46
N THR A 35 -21.61 3.19 9.95
CA THR A 35 -21.83 4.20 10.99
C THR A 35 -21.75 5.62 10.43
N ALA A 36 -22.05 6.63 11.25
CA ALA A 36 -21.91 8.04 10.88
C ALA A 36 -20.45 8.45 10.62
N ASP A 37 -19.50 7.70 11.17
CA ASP A 37 -18.06 8.03 11.11
C ASP A 37 -17.37 7.46 9.86
N GLU A 38 -18.07 6.60 9.08
CA GLU A 38 -17.51 5.88 7.92
C GLU A 38 -16.71 6.81 7.00
N LYS A 39 -17.31 7.96 6.64
CA LYS A 39 -16.71 8.92 5.70
C LYS A 39 -15.49 9.64 6.30
N GLU A 40 -15.48 9.92 7.59
CA GLU A 40 -14.32 10.51 8.26
C GLU A 40 -13.15 9.51 8.27
N LYS A 41 -13.42 8.26 8.67
CA LYS A 41 -12.38 7.21 8.71
C LYS A 41 -11.92 6.80 7.32
N ALA A 42 -12.79 6.84 6.31
CA ALA A 42 -12.40 6.63 4.92
C ALA A 42 -11.41 7.69 4.43
N LYS A 43 -11.61 8.97 4.78
CA LYS A 43 -10.67 10.05 4.45
C LYS A 43 -9.33 9.86 5.15
N ALA A 44 -9.33 9.49 6.43
CA ALA A 44 -8.12 9.20 7.17
C ALA A 44 -7.35 8.03 6.56
N LEU A 45 -8.06 6.93 6.23
CA LEU A 45 -7.48 5.79 5.52
C LEU A 45 -6.86 6.23 4.20
N VAL A 46 -7.60 6.93 3.33
CA VAL A 46 -7.07 7.37 2.03
C VAL A 46 -5.82 8.23 2.18
N ALA A 47 -5.81 9.17 3.13
CA ALA A 47 -4.63 10.02 3.38
C ALA A 47 -3.41 9.18 3.78
N GLU A 48 -3.58 8.26 4.72
CA GLU A 48 -2.53 7.34 5.15
C GLU A 48 -1.99 6.49 3.99
N LEU A 49 -2.87 5.91 3.17
CA LEU A 49 -2.45 5.08 2.04
C LEU A 49 -1.71 5.88 0.96
N GLU A 50 -2.06 7.15 0.75
CA GLU A 50 -1.34 8.03 -0.19
C GLU A 50 0.07 8.40 0.29
N GLU A 51 0.28 8.44 1.61
CA GLU A 51 1.60 8.68 2.21
C GLU A 51 2.47 7.40 2.23
N ASP A 52 1.85 6.23 2.43
CA ASP A 52 2.56 4.96 2.61
C ASP A 52 2.77 4.13 1.34
N ILE A 53 2.00 4.37 0.28
CA ILE A 53 2.16 3.60 -0.96
C ILE A 53 3.51 3.92 -1.62
N MET A 54 4.35 2.89 -1.77
CA MET A 54 5.70 3.06 -2.31
C MET A 54 5.67 3.24 -3.83
N PRO A 55 6.04 4.42 -4.39
CA PRO A 55 6.18 4.60 -5.83
C PRO A 55 7.28 3.70 -6.39
N ILE A 56 7.09 3.22 -7.62
CA ILE A 56 8.03 2.24 -8.20
C ILE A 56 9.45 2.80 -8.32
N ASP A 57 9.59 4.09 -8.65
CA ASP A 57 10.89 4.76 -8.72
C ASP A 57 11.55 4.92 -7.35
N GLY A 58 10.74 5.09 -6.31
CA GLY A 58 11.20 5.10 -4.93
C GLY A 58 11.76 3.74 -4.52
N LEU A 59 11.08 2.64 -4.88
CA LEU A 59 11.56 1.28 -4.61
C LEU A 59 12.87 0.98 -5.33
N ILE A 60 12.98 1.35 -6.62
CA ILE A 60 14.21 1.18 -7.42
C ILE A 60 15.37 1.93 -6.76
N GLY A 61 15.17 3.21 -6.44
CA GLY A 61 16.20 4.03 -5.78
C GLY A 61 16.61 3.47 -4.41
N PHE A 62 15.64 2.98 -3.63
CA PHE A 62 15.91 2.39 -2.33
C PHE A 62 16.70 1.08 -2.46
N ALA A 63 16.26 0.15 -3.32
CA ALA A 63 16.91 -1.14 -3.52
C ALA A 63 18.33 -1.02 -4.10
N ALA A 64 18.59 0.03 -4.90
CA ALA A 64 19.92 0.35 -5.41
C ALA A 64 20.86 1.03 -4.39
N SER A 65 20.35 1.40 -3.20
CA SER A 65 21.11 2.14 -2.18
C SER A 65 21.79 1.24 -1.16
N ASP A 66 22.81 1.78 -0.47
CA ASP A 66 23.43 1.13 0.69
C ASP A 66 22.42 0.79 1.79
N MET A 67 21.38 1.61 1.96
CA MET A 67 20.31 1.36 2.94
C MET A 67 19.41 0.20 2.50
N GLY A 68 19.11 0.08 1.21
CA GLY A 68 18.41 -1.07 0.65
C GLY A 68 19.19 -2.37 0.86
N ALA A 69 20.51 -2.34 0.62
CA ALA A 69 21.39 -3.48 0.91
C ALA A 69 21.42 -3.85 2.39
N LYS A 70 21.36 -2.88 3.32
CA LYS A 70 21.27 -3.16 4.76
C LYS A 70 19.92 -3.76 5.18
N VAL A 71 18.82 -3.32 4.55
CA VAL A 71 17.47 -3.77 4.90
C VAL A 71 17.15 -5.14 4.30
N PHE A 72 17.47 -5.35 3.02
CA PHE A 72 17.17 -6.60 2.33
C PHE A 72 18.31 -7.62 2.39
N GLY A 73 19.56 -7.17 2.58
CA GLY A 73 20.76 -7.92 2.28
C GLY A 73 21.22 -7.68 0.84
N GLU A 74 22.52 -7.76 0.57
CA GLU A 74 23.10 -7.41 -0.75
C GLU A 74 22.49 -8.17 -1.92
N GLU A 75 22.38 -9.50 -1.81
CA GLU A 75 21.83 -10.33 -2.89
C GLU A 75 20.34 -10.08 -3.07
N LYS A 76 19.59 -9.95 -1.98
CA LYS A 76 18.15 -9.71 -2.06
C LYS A 76 17.84 -8.30 -2.57
N ALA A 77 18.65 -7.30 -2.25
CA ALA A 77 18.50 -5.95 -2.78
C ALA A 77 18.65 -5.92 -4.30
N LYS A 78 19.58 -6.68 -4.86
CA LYS A 78 19.72 -6.84 -6.33
C LYS A 78 18.50 -7.52 -6.95
N GLU A 79 17.96 -8.57 -6.31
CA GLU A 79 16.72 -9.22 -6.77
C GLU A 79 15.52 -8.26 -6.74
N VAL A 80 15.36 -7.49 -5.65
CA VAL A 80 14.28 -6.50 -5.51
C VAL A 80 14.42 -5.40 -6.56
N LEU A 81 15.64 -4.91 -6.81
CA LEU A 81 15.92 -3.93 -7.85
C LEU A 81 15.51 -4.45 -9.23
N ALA A 82 15.98 -5.65 -9.60
CA ALA A 82 15.66 -6.26 -10.89
C ALA A 82 14.15 -6.50 -11.05
N HIS A 83 13.46 -6.94 -9.99
CA HIS A 83 12.01 -7.09 -9.98
C HIS A 83 11.29 -5.75 -10.16
N ALA A 84 11.71 -4.72 -9.42
CA ALA A 84 11.11 -3.38 -9.49
C ALA A 84 11.27 -2.75 -10.89
N GLU A 85 12.43 -2.91 -11.53
CA GLU A 85 12.66 -2.47 -12.90
C GLU A 85 11.78 -3.22 -13.92
N ALA A 86 11.61 -4.54 -13.73
CA ALA A 86 10.78 -5.36 -14.60
C ALA A 86 9.30 -4.97 -14.52
N ILE A 87 8.74 -4.80 -13.32
CA ILE A 87 7.33 -4.38 -13.18
C ILE A 87 7.11 -2.93 -13.61
N LYS A 88 8.10 -2.04 -13.43
CA LYS A 88 8.06 -0.69 -14.00
C LYS A 88 7.98 -0.74 -15.53
N ALA A 89 8.80 -1.58 -16.16
CA ALA A 89 8.77 -1.76 -17.61
C ALA A 89 7.43 -2.33 -18.11
N ALA A 90 6.73 -3.11 -17.27
CA ALA A 90 5.37 -3.57 -17.52
C ALA A 90 4.27 -2.51 -17.24
N GLY A 91 4.65 -1.31 -16.79
CA GLY A 91 3.75 -0.17 -16.58
C GLY A 91 3.26 0.02 -15.14
N ALA A 92 3.81 -0.72 -14.16
CA ALA A 92 3.48 -0.51 -12.76
C ALA A 92 3.91 0.89 -12.28
N LYS A 93 3.06 1.53 -11.49
CA LYS A 93 3.34 2.85 -10.86
C LYS A 93 3.87 2.71 -9.43
N TYR A 94 3.58 1.61 -8.78
CA TYR A 94 3.87 1.35 -7.38
C TYR A 94 4.55 -0.01 -7.20
N CYS A 95 5.19 -0.20 -6.05
CA CYS A 95 5.62 -1.50 -5.56
C CYS A 95 4.43 -2.49 -5.56
N ASP A 96 4.70 -3.76 -5.86
CA ASP A 96 3.68 -4.82 -5.91
C ASP A 96 3.70 -5.73 -4.67
N CYS A 97 4.38 -5.33 -3.59
CA CYS A 97 4.30 -6.05 -2.33
C CYS A 97 2.84 -6.10 -1.84
N PRO A 98 2.45 -7.10 -1.02
CA PRO A 98 1.05 -7.28 -0.64
C PRO A 98 0.39 -6.03 -0.04
N ALA A 99 1.16 -5.22 0.68
CA ALA A 99 0.68 -3.93 1.21
C ALA A 99 0.39 -2.92 0.09
N CYS A 100 1.38 -2.62 -0.77
CA CYS A 100 1.21 -1.63 -1.84
C CYS A 100 0.17 -2.05 -2.88
N ALA A 101 0.04 -3.36 -3.18
CA ALA A 101 -1.01 -3.87 -4.04
C ALA A 101 -2.41 -3.64 -3.44
N ALA A 102 -2.58 -3.89 -2.14
CA ALA A 102 -3.83 -3.59 -1.45
C ALA A 102 -4.10 -2.07 -1.37
N CYS A 103 -3.08 -1.25 -1.08
CA CYS A 103 -3.18 0.21 -1.11
C CYS A 103 -3.66 0.71 -2.46
N GLU A 104 -3.01 0.29 -3.56
CA GLU A 104 -3.39 0.71 -4.91
C GLU A 104 -4.83 0.30 -5.24
N ALA A 105 -5.24 -0.92 -4.86
CA ALA A 105 -6.58 -1.40 -5.07
C ALA A 105 -7.63 -0.58 -4.31
N ILE A 106 -7.36 -0.18 -3.05
CA ILE A 106 -8.24 0.71 -2.29
C ILE A 106 -8.29 2.10 -2.93
N LEU A 107 -7.14 2.68 -3.28
CA LEU A 107 -7.03 4.03 -3.83
C LEU A 107 -7.68 4.18 -5.21
N LYS A 108 -7.79 3.11 -6.01
CA LYS A 108 -8.60 3.09 -7.24
C LYS A 108 -10.08 3.43 -7.00
N HIS A 109 -10.57 3.19 -5.79
CA HIS A 109 -11.94 3.52 -5.36
C HIS A 109 -12.00 4.76 -4.46
N LYS A 110 -10.95 5.61 -4.44
CA LYS A 110 -10.90 6.81 -3.59
C LYS A 110 -12.16 7.67 -3.72
N GLU A 111 -12.60 7.98 -4.94
CA GLU A 111 -13.80 8.79 -5.17
C GLU A 111 -15.07 8.15 -4.60
N GLU A 112 -15.19 6.81 -4.62
CA GLU A 112 -16.31 6.09 -4.00
C GLU A 112 -16.25 6.17 -2.46
N LEU A 113 -15.04 6.14 -1.90
CA LEU A 113 -14.80 6.15 -0.45
C LEU A 113 -15.05 7.50 0.20
N ILE A 114 -14.68 8.60 -0.48
CA ILE A 114 -14.68 9.94 0.13
C ILE A 114 -15.60 10.94 -0.58
N GLY A 115 -16.18 10.56 -1.72
CA GLY A 115 -17.18 11.33 -2.48
C GLY A 115 -18.41 11.68 -1.66
#